data_AF-A0A523AR33-F1
#
_entry.id   AF-A0A523AR33-F1
#
_cell.length_a   1.000
_cell.length_b   1.000
_cell.length_c   1.000
_cell.angle_alpha   90.00
_cell.angle_beta   90.00
_cell.angle_gamma   90.00
#
_symmetry.space_group_name_H-M   'P 1'
#
loop_
_entity.id
_entity.type
_entity.pdbx_description
1 polymer ?
#
loop_
_entity_poly.entity_id
_entity_poly.type
_entity_poly.pdbx_seq_one_letter_code
_entity_poly.pdbx_strand_id
1 'polypeptide(L)'
;MGGMGKLPSLKEMYPKFAEEFEKTKPPSVLERVTPEAPPPPSFCLPRPDGWWRQPPYSKWIQDRGREPTAYELLLDFIIGRAISSPKAMELASSAPSRLIVYEIEHPQRGTEFVRMFLNPTQVIEGPPEEEPDLWIKMNYYDFVPVLGGEISVFNAVYEGRATILGNTTAGLDQYDVMTAILGFEIPRPRCWPRGHP
;
A
#
# COMPACT_ATOMS: atom_id res chain seq x y z
N MET A 1 4.22 -58.20 -46.53
CA MET A 1 4.57 -56.84 -46.99
C MET A 1 3.54 -55.88 -46.40
N GLY A 2 3.95 -54.95 -45.56
CA GLY A 2 3.08 -53.91 -45.00
C GLY A 2 3.94 -52.75 -44.52
N GLY A 3 4.18 -51.78 -45.38
CA GLY A 3 5.01 -50.61 -45.07
C GLY A 3 4.29 -49.68 -44.09
N MET A 4 4.91 -49.43 -42.94
CA MET A 4 4.53 -48.31 -42.08
C MET A 4 4.88 -47.01 -42.81
N GLY A 5 3.86 -46.33 -43.34
CA GLY A 5 4.02 -44.99 -43.91
C GLY A 5 4.52 -44.03 -42.84
N LYS A 6 5.61 -43.30 -43.14
CA LYS A 6 6.12 -42.24 -42.26
C LYS A 6 5.01 -41.19 -42.08
N LEU A 7 4.72 -40.83 -40.83
CA LEU A 7 3.85 -39.69 -40.54
C LEU A 7 4.45 -38.42 -41.16
N PRO A 8 3.66 -37.63 -41.90
CA PRO A 8 4.14 -36.38 -42.47
C PRO A 8 4.56 -35.41 -41.35
N SER A 9 5.55 -34.58 -41.65
CA SER A 9 6.06 -33.57 -40.73
C SER A 9 5.04 -32.46 -40.48
N LEU A 10 5.15 -31.76 -39.35
CA LEU A 10 4.30 -30.59 -39.02
C LEU A 10 4.29 -29.52 -40.12
N LYS A 11 5.40 -29.35 -40.85
CA LYS A 11 5.51 -28.43 -41.99
C LYS A 11 4.68 -28.87 -43.19
N GLU A 12 4.52 -30.18 -43.39
CA GLU A 12 3.70 -30.74 -44.47
C GLU A 12 2.22 -30.71 -44.11
N MET A 13 1.88 -30.91 -42.83
CA MET A 13 0.50 -30.84 -42.35
C MET A 13 -0.03 -29.40 -42.25
N TYR A 14 0.83 -28.43 -41.92
CA TYR A 14 0.44 -27.03 -41.75
C TYR A 14 1.46 -26.07 -42.41
N PRO A 15 1.49 -26.00 -43.75
CA PRO A 15 2.50 -25.23 -44.49
C PRO A 15 2.46 -23.71 -44.20
N LYS A 16 1.33 -23.21 -43.71
CA LYS A 16 1.13 -21.79 -43.37
C LYS A 16 1.16 -21.48 -41.87
N PHE A 17 1.43 -22.47 -41.03
CA PHE A 17 1.40 -22.31 -39.57
C PHE A 17 2.28 -21.17 -39.09
N ALA A 18 3.49 -21.02 -39.65
CA ALA A 18 4.42 -19.98 -39.25
C ALA A 18 3.87 -18.57 -39.56
N GLU A 19 3.28 -18.38 -40.75
CA GLU A 19 2.69 -17.10 -41.16
C GLU A 19 1.42 -16.76 -40.37
N GLU A 20 0.58 -17.76 -40.08
CA GLU A 20 -0.62 -17.57 -39.25
C GLU A 20 -0.27 -17.29 -37.79
N PHE A 21 0.75 -17.99 -37.26
CA PHE A 21 1.25 -17.75 -35.90
C PHE A 21 1.79 -16.33 -35.73
N GLU A 22 2.61 -15.84 -36.67
CA GLU A 22 3.10 -14.45 -36.65
C GLU A 22 1.96 -13.42 -36.70
N LYS A 23 0.89 -13.68 -37.47
CA LYS A 23 -0.29 -12.79 -37.52
C LYS A 23 -1.11 -12.80 -36.22
N THR A 24 -1.03 -13.88 -35.45
CA THR A 24 -1.71 -13.99 -34.14
C THR A 24 -0.85 -13.50 -32.98
N LYS A 25 0.42 -13.12 -33.21
CA LYS A 25 1.26 -12.62 -32.13
C LYS A 25 0.68 -11.30 -31.62
N PRO A 26 0.37 -11.21 -30.31
CA PRO A 26 0.08 -9.92 -29.71
C PRO A 26 1.30 -9.00 -29.92
N PRO A 27 1.09 -7.68 -30.12
CA PRO A 27 2.20 -6.72 -30.14
C PRO A 27 3.05 -6.89 -28.89
N SER A 28 4.36 -6.69 -29.03
CA SER A 28 5.33 -7.00 -27.99
C SER A 28 4.99 -6.23 -26.71
N VAL A 29 5.28 -6.84 -25.55
CA VAL A 29 5.00 -6.19 -24.25
C VAL A 29 5.65 -4.81 -24.18
N LEU A 30 6.83 -4.64 -24.78
CA LEU A 30 7.59 -3.38 -24.82
C LEU A 30 6.89 -2.28 -25.63
N GLU A 31 6.13 -2.62 -26.67
CA GLU A 31 5.36 -1.65 -27.47
C GLU A 31 4.08 -1.19 -26.76
N ARG A 32 3.66 -1.88 -25.70
CA ARG A 32 2.45 -1.55 -24.90
C ARG A 32 2.76 -0.69 -23.68
N VAL A 33 4.04 -0.51 -23.33
CA VAL A 33 4.44 0.31 -22.19
C VAL A 33 4.60 1.74 -22.69
N THR A 34 3.65 2.62 -22.36
CA THR A 34 3.90 4.06 -22.40
C THR A 34 5.06 4.36 -21.44
N PRO A 35 6.12 5.07 -21.89
CA PRO A 35 7.27 5.38 -21.02
C PRO A 35 6.91 6.35 -19.89
N GLU A 36 5.77 7.03 -20.00
CA GLU A 36 5.25 7.92 -18.97
C GLU A 36 4.51 7.12 -17.90
N ALA A 37 4.90 7.34 -16.65
CA ALA A 37 4.19 6.78 -15.51
C ALA A 37 2.73 7.28 -15.53
N PRO A 38 1.74 6.42 -15.25
CA PRO A 38 0.36 6.85 -15.16
C PRO A 38 0.23 7.95 -14.09
N PRO A 39 -0.64 8.96 -14.30
CA PRO A 39 -0.86 9.99 -13.31
C PRO A 39 -1.37 9.34 -12.00
N PRO A 40 -1.04 9.94 -10.84
CA PRO A 40 -1.54 9.43 -9.57
C PRO A 40 -3.07 9.45 -9.56
N PRO A 41 -3.72 8.53 -8.83
CA PRO A 41 -5.17 8.52 -8.68
C PRO A 41 -5.70 9.87 -8.18
N SER A 42 -6.91 10.25 -8.57
CA SER A 42 -7.49 11.57 -8.24
C SER A 42 -7.55 11.86 -6.74
N PHE A 43 -7.74 10.84 -5.91
CA PHE A 43 -7.77 10.95 -4.44
C PHE A 43 -6.38 11.13 -3.79
N CYS A 44 -5.30 11.00 -4.56
CA CYS A 44 -3.91 11.24 -4.16
C CYS A 44 -3.39 12.62 -4.57
N LEU A 45 -4.20 13.41 -5.27
CA LEU A 45 -3.86 14.78 -5.64
C LEU A 45 -4.03 15.74 -4.45
N PRO A 46 -3.34 16.89 -4.47
CA PRO A 46 -3.60 17.97 -3.52
C PRO A 46 -5.08 18.33 -3.43
N ARG A 47 -5.53 18.55 -2.20
CA ARG A 47 -6.95 18.71 -1.88
C ARG A 47 -7.28 20.18 -1.65
N PRO A 48 -8.55 20.60 -1.90
CA PRO A 48 -8.97 21.95 -1.58
C PRO A 48 -8.88 22.22 -0.07
N ASP A 49 -8.67 23.47 0.30
CA ASP A 49 -8.65 23.88 1.70
C ASP A 49 -9.94 23.48 2.43
N GLY A 50 -9.79 23.03 3.67
CA GLY A 50 -10.91 22.55 4.48
C GLY A 50 -11.42 21.14 4.14
N TRP A 51 -10.74 20.35 3.29
CA TRP A 51 -11.17 18.99 2.95
C TRP A 51 -11.38 18.09 4.18
N TRP A 52 -10.60 18.28 5.24
CA TRP A 52 -10.69 17.50 6.49
C TRP A 52 -11.99 17.79 7.27
N ARG A 53 -12.66 18.92 6.99
CA ARG A 53 -13.96 19.28 7.58
C ARG A 53 -15.12 18.60 6.87
N GLN A 54 -14.87 17.95 5.74
CA GLN A 54 -15.90 17.30 4.94
C GLN A 54 -15.94 15.79 5.22
N PRO A 55 -17.13 15.17 5.17
CA PRO A 55 -17.23 13.71 5.19
C PRO A 55 -16.46 13.09 4.00
N PRO A 56 -15.83 11.91 4.15
CA PRO A 56 -15.87 11.05 5.34
C PRO A 56 -14.86 11.43 6.43
N TYR A 57 -13.92 12.33 6.16
CA TYR A 57 -12.78 12.63 7.03
C TYR A 57 -13.17 13.34 8.33
N SER A 58 -14.17 14.23 8.27
CA SER A 58 -14.65 14.94 9.47
C SER A 58 -15.28 14.05 10.54
N LYS A 59 -15.51 12.77 10.25
CA LYS A 59 -16.01 11.81 11.25
C LYS A 59 -14.95 11.40 12.27
N TRP A 60 -13.67 11.55 11.92
CA TRP A 60 -12.56 11.05 12.74
C TRP A 60 -11.40 12.04 12.87
N ILE A 61 -11.25 13.01 11.95
CA ILE A 61 -10.28 14.08 12.08
C ILE A 61 -10.85 15.19 12.97
N GLN A 62 -10.09 15.59 13.99
CA GLN A 62 -10.43 16.74 14.82
C GLN A 62 -10.06 18.04 14.10
N ASP A 63 -11.04 18.94 13.92
CA ASP A 63 -10.80 20.25 13.32
C ASP A 63 -10.01 21.15 14.26
N ARG A 64 -8.82 21.55 13.81
CA ARG A 64 -7.89 22.46 14.53
C ARG A 64 -7.78 23.83 13.87
N GLY A 65 -8.68 24.16 12.93
CA GLY A 65 -8.66 25.42 12.22
C GLY A 65 -7.73 25.45 11.00
N ARG A 66 -6.83 24.46 10.85
CA ARG A 66 -5.87 24.31 9.76
C ARG A 66 -5.81 22.87 9.26
N GLU A 67 -5.16 22.66 8.12
CA GLU A 67 -4.89 21.32 7.61
C GLU A 67 -4.08 20.53 8.65
N PRO A 68 -4.46 19.27 8.94
CA PRO A 68 -3.77 18.46 9.93
C PRO A 68 -2.33 18.15 9.48
N THR A 69 -1.43 17.92 10.44
CA THR A 69 -0.12 17.33 10.16
C THR A 69 -0.25 15.82 10.00
N ALA A 70 0.77 15.16 9.45
CA ALA A 70 0.85 13.70 9.38
C ALA A 70 0.76 13.06 10.77
N TYR A 71 1.36 13.69 11.78
CA TYR A 71 1.22 13.29 13.18
C TYR A 71 -0.23 13.37 13.64
N GLU A 72 -0.90 14.50 13.44
CA GLU A 72 -2.30 14.69 13.84
C GLU A 72 -3.24 13.73 13.11
N LEU A 73 -3.02 13.50 11.82
CA LEU A 73 -3.77 12.52 11.03
C LEU A 73 -3.63 11.11 11.61
N LEU A 74 -2.40 10.67 11.88
CA LEU A 74 -2.17 9.33 12.41
C LEU A 74 -2.73 9.19 13.83
N LEU A 75 -2.55 10.21 14.66
CA LEU A 75 -3.08 10.24 16.02
C LEU A 75 -4.61 10.18 16.02
N ASP A 76 -5.27 11.03 15.23
CA ASP A 76 -6.74 11.07 15.11
C ASP A 76 -7.28 9.76 14.50
N PHE A 77 -6.54 9.14 13.57
CA PHE A 77 -6.88 7.82 13.05
C PHE A 77 -6.85 6.74 14.13
N ILE A 78 -5.79 6.69 14.94
CA ILE A 78 -5.66 5.72 16.03
C ILE A 78 -6.73 5.96 17.11
N ILE A 79 -6.89 7.20 17.57
CA ILE A 79 -7.86 7.52 18.64
C ILE A 79 -9.30 7.36 18.13
N GLY A 80 -9.61 7.93 16.97
CA GLY A 80 -10.96 8.02 16.43
C GLY A 80 -11.46 6.72 15.80
N ARG A 81 -10.57 5.84 15.31
CA ARG A 81 -10.95 4.61 14.61
C ARG A 81 -10.39 3.33 15.23
N ALA A 82 -9.17 3.34 15.78
CA ALA A 82 -8.55 2.10 16.25
C ALA A 82 -9.08 1.63 17.61
N ILE A 83 -9.28 2.56 18.54
CA ILE A 83 -9.80 2.25 19.89
C ILE A 83 -11.19 1.61 19.83
N SER A 84 -11.96 1.89 18.78
CA SER A 84 -13.30 1.33 18.57
C SER A 84 -13.31 0.00 17.81
N SER A 85 -12.16 -0.56 17.42
CA SER A 85 -12.05 -1.84 16.70
C SER A 85 -11.44 -2.94 17.59
N PRO A 86 -12.25 -3.83 18.20
CA PRO A 86 -11.74 -4.95 19.00
C PRO A 86 -10.77 -5.84 18.21
N LYS A 87 -11.02 -6.00 16.91
CA LYS A 87 -10.16 -6.81 16.05
C LYS A 87 -8.78 -6.19 15.85
N ALA A 88 -8.73 -4.87 15.68
CA ALA A 88 -7.46 -4.15 15.59
C ALA A 88 -6.64 -4.28 16.89
N MET A 89 -7.30 -4.19 18.05
CA MET A 89 -6.65 -4.38 19.34
C MET A 89 -6.10 -5.80 19.53
N GLU A 90 -6.87 -6.83 19.16
CA GLU A 90 -6.42 -8.23 19.18
C GLU A 90 -5.17 -8.43 18.31
N LEU A 91 -5.17 -7.89 17.09
CA LEU A 91 -4.03 -8.01 16.17
C LEU A 91 -2.81 -7.24 16.66
N ALA A 92 -2.98 -6.00 17.10
CA ALA A 92 -1.90 -5.17 17.63
C ALA A 92 -1.25 -5.80 18.86
N SER A 93 -2.06 -6.34 19.78
CA SER A 93 -1.56 -7.04 20.98
C SER A 93 -0.86 -8.37 20.68
N SER A 94 -1.22 -9.04 19.58
CA SER A 94 -0.57 -10.27 19.12
C SER A 94 0.76 -10.01 18.40
N ALA A 95 0.93 -8.81 17.85
CA ALA A 95 2.15 -8.43 17.17
C ALA A 95 3.26 -8.11 18.19
N PRO A 96 4.54 -8.42 17.86
CA PRO A 96 5.67 -7.95 18.64
C PRO A 96 5.70 -6.41 18.68
N SER A 97 6.39 -5.85 19.67
CA SER A 97 6.64 -4.42 19.68
C SER A 97 7.41 -4.03 18.42
N ARG A 98 6.85 -3.10 17.64
CA ARG A 98 7.43 -2.58 16.39
C ARG A 98 7.49 -1.07 16.47
N LEU A 99 8.66 -0.50 16.17
CA LEU A 99 8.82 0.92 15.91
C LEU A 99 8.68 1.17 14.40
N ILE A 100 7.61 1.87 14.03
CA ILE A 100 7.31 2.22 12.64
C ILE A 100 7.48 3.72 12.48
N VAL A 101 8.27 4.13 11.49
CA VAL A 101 8.48 5.53 11.14
C VAL A 101 7.77 5.82 9.83
N TYR A 102 6.99 6.89 9.81
CA TYR A 102 6.47 7.49 8.60
C TYR A 102 7.21 8.80 8.35
N GLU A 103 7.84 8.89 7.19
CA GLU A 103 8.45 10.10 6.65
C GLU A 103 7.54 10.61 5.53
N ILE A 104 6.78 11.66 5.85
CA ILE A 104 5.70 12.14 5.03
C ILE A 104 6.07 13.48 4.40
N GLU A 105 6.12 13.55 3.07
CA GLU A 105 6.45 14.78 2.36
C GLU A 105 5.19 15.63 2.10
N HIS A 106 5.09 16.77 2.79
CA HIS A 106 4.02 17.74 2.57
C HIS A 106 4.49 18.83 1.60
N PRO A 107 3.74 19.14 0.52
CA PRO A 107 4.21 20.06 -0.53
C PRO A 107 4.46 21.49 -0.05
N GLN A 108 3.82 21.91 1.04
CA GLN A 108 3.99 23.25 1.63
C GLN A 108 4.81 23.27 2.93
N ARG A 109 4.88 22.14 3.65
CA ARG A 109 5.47 22.09 5.01
C ARG A 109 6.78 21.31 5.06
N GLY A 110 7.15 20.66 3.95
CA GLY A 110 8.33 19.81 3.87
C GLY A 110 8.09 18.45 4.50
N THR A 111 9.17 17.81 4.94
CA THR A 111 9.13 16.47 5.51
C THR A 111 8.65 16.49 6.97
N GLU A 112 7.59 15.73 7.23
CA GLU A 112 7.03 15.49 8.55
C GLU A 112 7.34 14.06 8.98
N PHE A 113 7.81 13.89 10.22
CA PHE A 113 8.09 12.57 10.77
C PHE A 113 7.07 12.22 11.85
N VAL A 114 6.53 11.00 11.77
CA VAL A 114 5.72 10.43 12.83
C VAL A 114 6.17 9.00 13.13
N ARG A 115 6.32 8.71 14.43
CA ARG A 115 6.67 7.40 14.96
C ARG A 115 5.42 6.74 15.52
N MET A 116 5.28 5.45 15.25
CA MET A 116 4.22 4.62 15.78
C MET A 116 4.83 3.38 16.42
N PHE A 117 4.61 3.20 17.71
CA PHE A 117 4.75 1.90 18.35
C PHE A 117 3.48 1.11 18.09
N LEU A 118 3.61 -0.12 17.59
CA LEU A 118 2.45 -0.98 17.35
C LEU A 118 1.89 -1.55 18.66
N ASN A 119 2.77 -1.98 19.56
CA ASN A 119 2.45 -2.61 20.83
C ASN A 119 3.47 -2.23 21.93
N PRO A 120 3.06 -1.52 23.00
CA PRO A 120 1.77 -0.84 23.15
C PRO A 120 1.59 0.25 22.08
N THR A 121 0.34 0.50 21.66
CA THR A 121 0.08 1.50 20.62
C THR A 121 0.37 2.91 21.12
N GLN A 122 1.34 3.58 20.49
CA GLN A 122 1.70 4.96 20.80
C GLN A 122 2.07 5.69 19.51
N VAL A 123 1.64 6.95 19.38
CA VAL A 123 2.01 7.83 18.26
C VAL A 123 2.83 9.00 18.82
N ILE A 124 3.99 9.26 18.22
CA ILE A 124 4.92 10.30 18.68
C ILE A 124 5.38 11.12 17.48
N GLU A 125 5.35 12.44 17.60
CA GLU A 125 5.86 13.36 16.58
C GLU A 125 7.40 13.37 16.56
N GLY A 126 7.98 13.58 15.38
CA GLY A 126 9.41 13.80 15.21
C GLY A 126 10.18 12.61 14.64
N PRO A 127 11.46 12.83 14.29
CA PRO A 127 12.30 11.83 13.64
C PRO A 127 12.59 10.63 14.53
N PRO A 128 13.03 9.49 13.96
CA PRO A 128 13.48 8.35 14.75
C PRO A 128 14.65 8.72 15.68
N GLU A 129 14.52 8.35 16.94
CA GLU A 129 15.61 8.39 17.93
C GLU A 129 16.38 7.06 17.98
N GLU A 130 15.74 5.98 17.53
CA GLU A 130 16.26 4.61 17.48
C GLU A 130 16.07 4.03 16.08
N GLU A 131 16.78 2.94 15.76
CA GLU A 131 16.63 2.24 14.49
C GLU A 131 15.20 1.66 14.38
N PRO A 132 14.40 2.07 13.38
CA PRO A 132 13.03 1.59 13.27
C PRO A 132 12.98 0.19 12.65
N ASP A 133 12.03 -0.63 13.08
CA ASP A 133 11.71 -1.90 12.41
C ASP A 133 11.26 -1.66 10.97
N LEU A 134 10.53 -0.57 10.73
CA LEU A 134 9.94 -0.23 9.45
C LEU A 134 9.97 1.27 9.23
N TRP A 135 10.40 1.69 8.04
CA TRP A 135 10.36 3.07 7.62
C TRP A 135 9.56 3.18 6.33
N ILE A 136 8.46 3.94 6.38
CA ILE A 136 7.57 4.17 5.24
C ILE A 136 7.72 5.63 4.81
N LYS A 137 8.13 5.84 3.55
CA LYS A 137 8.23 7.17 2.93
C LYS A 137 7.12 7.33 1.91
N MET A 138 6.37 8.43 1.94
CA MET A 138 5.34 8.75 0.94
C MET A 138 4.96 10.23 0.98
N ASN A 139 4.26 10.72 -0.05
CA ASN A 139 3.71 12.07 0.01
C ASN A 139 2.52 12.14 0.97
N TYR A 140 2.28 13.32 1.52
CA TYR A 140 1.15 13.58 2.41
C TYR A 140 -0.20 13.24 1.78
N TYR A 141 -0.42 13.58 0.51
CA TYR A 141 -1.68 13.27 -0.18
C TYR A 141 -1.79 11.81 -0.62
N ASP A 142 -0.72 11.02 -0.54
CA ASP A 142 -0.79 9.56 -0.62
C ASP A 142 -1.11 8.95 0.75
N PHE A 143 -0.63 9.56 1.84
CA PHE A 143 -0.87 9.12 3.21
C PHE A 143 -2.34 9.30 3.65
N VAL A 144 -2.97 10.42 3.29
CA VAL A 144 -4.39 10.69 3.57
C VAL A 144 -5.33 9.56 3.11
N PRO A 145 -5.31 9.12 1.84
CA PRO A 145 -6.18 8.04 1.37
C PRO A 145 -5.76 6.65 1.87
N VAL A 146 -4.53 6.47 2.36
CA VAL A 146 -4.15 5.25 3.11
C VAL A 146 -4.89 5.18 4.45
N LEU A 147 -4.98 6.29 5.18
CA LEU A 147 -5.74 6.37 6.44
C LEU A 147 -7.26 6.41 6.25
N GLY A 148 -7.73 6.93 5.11
CA GLY A 148 -9.15 6.92 4.77
C GLY A 148 -9.64 5.54 4.30
N GLY A 149 -8.73 4.68 3.82
CA GLY A 149 -9.01 3.34 3.32
C GLY A 149 -9.36 3.28 1.82
N GLU A 150 -9.10 4.36 1.09
CA GLU A 150 -9.27 4.42 -0.37
C GLU A 150 -8.16 3.67 -1.11
N ILE A 151 -6.96 3.58 -0.52
CA ILE A 151 -5.87 2.73 -1.00
C ILE A 151 -5.18 1.98 0.13
N SER A 152 -4.57 0.84 -0.21
CA SER A 152 -3.64 0.18 0.71
C SER A 152 -2.26 0.82 0.62
N VAL A 153 -1.49 0.75 1.71
CA VAL A 153 -0.08 1.15 1.71
C VAL A 153 0.74 0.36 0.67
N PHE A 154 0.43 -0.93 0.48
CA PHE A 154 1.11 -1.77 -0.50
C PHE A 154 0.79 -1.36 -1.95
N ASN A 155 -0.43 -0.89 -2.24
CA ASN A 155 -0.75 -0.35 -3.57
C ASN A 155 0.13 0.87 -3.86
N ALA A 156 0.28 1.78 -2.89
CA ALA A 156 1.17 2.93 -3.04
C ALA A 156 2.63 2.50 -3.29
N VAL A 157 3.09 1.42 -2.64
CA VAL A 157 4.43 0.86 -2.88
C VAL A 157 4.57 0.27 -4.28
N TYR A 158 3.63 -0.56 -4.72
CA TYR A 158 3.68 -1.20 -6.04
C TYR A 158 3.55 -0.19 -7.19
N GLU A 159 2.88 0.93 -6.95
CA GLU A 159 2.77 2.05 -7.89
C GLU A 159 3.99 3.00 -7.82
N GLY A 160 4.97 2.76 -6.95
CA GLY A 160 6.16 3.60 -6.79
C GLY A 160 5.92 4.93 -6.08
N ARG A 161 4.75 5.12 -5.46
CA ARG A 161 4.37 6.33 -4.70
C ARG A 161 4.78 6.28 -3.22
N ALA A 162 5.12 5.09 -2.73
CA ALA A 162 5.65 4.90 -1.39
C ALA A 162 6.91 4.02 -1.43
N THR A 163 7.85 4.29 -0.52
CA THR A 163 9.03 3.46 -0.30
C THR A 163 8.94 2.84 1.09
N ILE A 164 9.16 1.52 1.18
CA ILE A 164 9.29 0.82 2.46
C ILE A 164 10.74 0.37 2.63
N LEU A 165 11.34 0.70 3.78
CA LEU A 165 12.66 0.24 4.20
C LEU A 165 12.52 -0.52 5.53
N GLY A 166 13.35 -1.54 5.73
CA GLY A 166 13.35 -2.34 6.95
C GLY A 166 12.60 -3.68 6.82
N ASN A 167 12.03 -4.13 7.94
CA ASN A 167 11.44 -5.44 8.10
C ASN A 167 10.05 -5.53 7.45
N THR A 168 9.94 -6.25 6.33
CA THR A 168 8.67 -6.45 5.62
C THR A 168 7.60 -7.15 6.47
N THR A 169 7.98 -8.00 7.42
CA THR A 169 7.02 -8.60 8.37
C THR A 169 6.40 -7.55 9.28
N ALA A 170 7.16 -6.54 9.72
CA ALA A 170 6.61 -5.40 10.46
C ALA A 170 5.62 -4.60 9.60
N GLY A 171 5.89 -4.47 8.29
CA GLY A 171 4.95 -3.87 7.34
C GLY A 171 3.64 -4.65 7.18
N LEU A 172 3.70 -5.98 7.23
CA LEU A 172 2.49 -6.82 7.18
C LEU A 172 1.68 -6.74 8.46
N ASP A 173 2.34 -6.74 9.62
CA ASP A 173 1.67 -6.57 10.91
C ASP A 173 0.98 -5.20 11.00
N GLN A 174 1.65 -4.15 10.51
CA GLN A 174 1.08 -2.80 10.37
C GLN A 174 -0.14 -2.80 9.45
N TYR A 175 -0.03 -3.45 8.29
CA TYR A 175 -1.11 -3.51 7.31
C TYR A 175 -2.34 -4.22 7.86
N ASP A 176 -2.15 -5.35 8.54
CA ASP A 176 -3.24 -6.11 9.18
C ASP A 176 -3.98 -5.26 10.21
N VAL A 177 -3.24 -4.54 11.06
CA VAL A 177 -3.82 -3.66 12.08
C VAL A 177 -4.57 -2.50 11.42
N MET A 178 -3.96 -1.81 10.46
CA MET A 178 -4.61 -0.72 9.73
C MET A 178 -5.88 -1.17 9.00
N THR A 179 -5.82 -2.32 8.33
CA THR A 179 -6.97 -2.91 7.61
C THR A 179 -8.10 -3.25 8.58
N ALA A 180 -7.77 -3.78 9.76
CA ALA A 180 -8.74 -4.05 10.82
C ALA A 180 -9.36 -2.78 11.43
N ILE A 181 -8.59 -1.68 11.54
CA ILE A 181 -9.09 -0.38 11.99
C ILE A 181 -10.12 0.18 11.00
N LEU A 182 -9.86 0.00 9.70
CA LEU A 182 -10.74 0.44 8.63
C LEU A 182 -12.02 -0.42 8.50
N GLY A 183 -12.08 -1.56 9.19
CA GLY A 183 -13.21 -2.48 9.14
C GLY A 183 -13.24 -3.37 7.90
N PHE A 184 -12.13 -3.48 7.19
CA PHE A 184 -12.01 -4.35 6.02
C PHE A 184 -11.63 -5.78 6.42
N GLU A 185 -12.00 -6.74 5.56
CA GLU A 185 -11.50 -8.11 5.69
C GLU A 185 -10.00 -8.13 5.41
N ILE A 186 -9.25 -8.85 6.26
CA ILE A 186 -7.80 -8.94 6.16
C ILE A 186 -7.46 -10.09 5.21
N PRO A 187 -6.99 -9.81 3.97
CA PRO A 187 -6.84 -10.83 2.94
C PRO A 187 -5.51 -11.58 3.09
N ARG A 188 -5.19 -12.10 4.28
CA ARG A 188 -3.88 -12.73 4.57
C ARG A 188 -3.89 -14.21 4.14
N PRO A 189 -3.15 -14.60 3.08
CA PRO A 189 -2.79 -15.99 2.83
C PRO A 189 -2.29 -16.69 4.09
N ARG A 190 -2.73 -17.93 4.32
CA ARG A 190 -2.32 -18.74 5.49
C ARG A 190 -0.80 -18.92 5.60
N CYS A 191 -0.06 -18.74 4.51
CA CYS A 191 1.39 -18.85 4.46
C CYS A 191 2.15 -17.60 4.94
N TRP A 192 1.48 -16.48 5.24
CA TRP A 192 2.15 -15.27 5.72
C TRP A 192 2.43 -15.35 7.23
N PRO A 193 3.71 -15.33 7.69
CA PRO A 193 4.05 -15.47 9.10
C PRO A 193 3.49 -14.32 9.95
N ARG A 194 2.69 -14.64 10.98
CA ARG A 194 2.20 -13.69 12.00
C ARG A 194 3.15 -13.66 13.18
N GLY A 195 3.66 -12.48 13.52
CA GLY A 195 4.51 -12.30 14.69
C GLY A 195 5.85 -13.05 14.59
N HIS A 196 6.90 -12.29 14.29
CA HIS A 196 8.29 -12.71 14.07
C HIS A 196 8.52 -13.70 12.90
N PRO A 197 9.71 -13.64 12.25
CA PRO A 197 10.10 -14.60 11.21
C PRO A 197 10.20 -16.03 11.75
#